data_AF-A0A5C4K869-F1
#
_entry.id   AF-A0A5C4K869-F1
#
_cell.length_a   1.000
_cell.length_b   1.000
_cell.length_c   1.000
_cell.angle_alpha   90.00
_cell.angle_beta   90.00
_cell.angle_gamma   90.00
#
_symmetry.space_group_name_H-M   'P 1'
#
loop_
_entity.id
_entity.type
_entity.pdbx_description
1 polymer ?
#
loop_
_entity_poly.entity_id
_entity_poly.type
_entity_poly.pdbx_seq_one_letter_code
_entity_poly.pdbx_strand_id
1 'polypeptide(L)'
;MPIPEAPTVRVEVPSAQGIGIDAIKGWMMGNEDGRSDHDNHPEDASESDSVAQIRVGAGWHARCHLYRGWTREQAIERMQSVAPGFPLEAYERELSRAMEMAEKSRQDDLLRRQLEIEEAKKLDVLNAVFVLYLLNTRYGSHYVEDGLGYIDIQHELGSTFSSQEIETAKHKTQDVIEYASNLVWRSWDGPHLEDLRAKFPECNDNNLSATIGHAYWLNR
;
A
#
# COMPACT_ATOMS: atom_id res chain seq x y z
N MET A 1 45.22 -29.18 -0.38
CA MET A 1 45.25 -27.79 -0.91
C MET A 1 44.09 -27.05 -0.25
N PRO A 2 44.31 -25.91 0.42
CA PRO A 2 43.22 -25.15 1.03
C PRO A 2 42.49 -24.33 -0.04
N ILE A 3 41.16 -24.22 0.11
CA ILE A 3 40.26 -23.42 -0.72
C ILE A 3 40.45 -21.94 -0.33
N PRO A 4 40.61 -20.99 -1.29
CA PRO A 4 40.74 -19.58 -0.94
C PRO A 4 39.39 -19.00 -0.47
N GLU A 5 39.42 -18.28 0.64
CA GLU A 5 38.27 -17.53 1.17
C GLU A 5 37.91 -16.36 0.22
N ALA A 6 36.62 -16.21 -0.05
CA ALA A 6 36.09 -15.12 -0.87
C ALA A 6 36.11 -13.78 -0.10
N PRO A 7 36.37 -12.65 -0.78
CA PRO A 7 36.45 -11.35 -0.13
C PRO A 7 35.10 -10.90 0.42
N THR A 8 35.07 -10.53 1.69
CA THR A 8 33.91 -9.94 2.36
C THR A 8 33.69 -8.51 1.83
N VAL A 9 32.65 -8.31 1.03
CA VAL A 9 32.18 -6.98 0.65
C VAL A 9 31.43 -6.39 1.84
N ARG A 10 32.04 -5.41 2.52
CA ARG A 10 31.35 -4.56 3.50
C ARG A 10 30.39 -3.64 2.74
N VAL A 11 29.10 -3.93 2.83
CA VAL A 11 28.06 -2.98 2.41
C VAL A 11 27.94 -1.94 3.52
N GLU A 12 28.41 -0.73 3.27
CA GLU A 12 28.12 0.42 4.13
C GLU A 12 26.64 0.77 3.97
N VAL A 13 25.85 0.50 5.02
CA VAL A 13 24.46 0.93 5.11
C VAL A 13 24.46 2.43 5.44
N PRO A 14 23.89 3.30 4.58
CA PRO A 14 23.80 4.72 4.89
C PRO A 14 22.98 4.92 6.16
N SER A 15 23.44 5.80 7.05
CA SER A 15 22.77 6.15 8.30
C SER A 15 21.33 6.60 8.03
N ALA A 16 20.36 5.82 8.52
CA ALA A 16 18.95 6.12 8.47
C ALA A 16 18.60 7.29 9.41
N GLN A 17 18.75 8.51 8.92
CA GLN A 17 18.05 9.67 9.48
C GLN A 17 16.73 9.85 8.74
N GLY A 18 15.63 9.50 9.41
CA GLY A 18 14.36 10.22 9.28
C GLY A 18 13.39 9.92 8.13
N ILE A 19 13.58 8.87 7.32
CA ILE A 19 12.74 8.68 6.11
C ILE A 19 11.38 7.98 6.39
N GLY A 20 11.19 7.37 7.57
CA GLY A 20 10.09 6.43 7.80
C GLY A 20 8.70 6.97 8.19
N ILE A 21 8.55 8.26 8.54
CA ILE A 21 7.30 8.77 9.14
C ILE A 21 6.63 9.88 8.31
N ASP A 22 7.41 10.74 7.65
CA ASP A 22 6.85 11.79 6.80
C ASP A 22 6.17 11.24 5.53
N ALA A 23 6.55 10.03 5.10
CA ALA A 23 5.87 9.32 4.01
C ALA A 23 4.43 8.89 4.36
N ILE A 24 4.15 8.61 5.63
CA ILE A 24 2.79 8.24 6.09
C ILE A 24 1.89 9.49 6.13
N LYS A 25 2.43 10.64 6.53
CA LYS A 25 1.72 11.94 6.49
C LYS A 25 1.48 12.43 5.08
N GLY A 26 2.45 12.28 4.17
CA GLY A 26 2.34 12.71 2.77
C GLY A 26 1.26 11.95 1.97
N TRP A 27 0.80 10.80 2.44
CA TRP A 27 -0.09 9.93 1.66
C TRP A 27 -1.57 10.00 2.09
N MET A 28 -1.85 10.27 3.35
CA MET A 28 -3.24 10.48 3.81
C MET A 28 -3.83 11.83 3.33
N MET A 29 -2.96 12.76 2.92
CA MET A 29 -3.32 14.11 2.45
C MET A 29 -3.40 14.22 0.93
N GLY A 30 -3.61 13.11 0.21
CA GLY A 30 -3.95 13.11 -1.22
C GLY A 30 -2.91 13.74 -2.15
N ASN A 31 -2.22 12.93 -2.95
CA ASN A 31 -1.68 13.43 -4.21
C ASN A 31 -2.87 13.72 -5.16
N GLU A 32 -3.46 14.90 -5.01
CA GLU A 32 -4.34 15.53 -5.99
C GLU A 32 -3.50 16.08 -7.15
N ASP A 33 -2.84 15.20 -7.89
CA ASP A 33 -2.26 15.56 -9.18
C ASP A 33 -3.09 14.92 -10.29
N GLY A 34 -3.99 15.71 -10.89
CA GLY A 34 -4.43 15.49 -12.26
C GLY A 34 -5.92 15.38 -12.56
N ARG A 35 -6.82 16.07 -11.84
CA ARG A 35 -8.17 16.34 -12.36
C ARG A 35 -8.33 17.83 -12.68
N SER A 36 -8.12 18.18 -13.94
CA SER A 36 -8.72 19.37 -14.53
C SER A 36 -9.33 19.03 -15.89
N ASP A 37 -10.64 19.24 -15.98
CA ASP A 37 -11.45 19.66 -17.11
C ASP A 37 -11.03 19.24 -18.53
N HIS A 38 -11.92 18.51 -19.21
CA HIS A 38 -12.40 18.95 -20.52
C HIS A 38 -13.77 18.34 -20.83
N ASP A 39 -14.77 19.22 -20.94
CA ASP A 39 -15.92 19.02 -21.81
C ASP A 39 -15.45 18.55 -23.18
N ASN A 40 -15.94 17.42 -23.69
CA ASN A 40 -15.81 17.07 -25.10
C ASN A 40 -17.06 16.39 -25.65
N HIS A 41 -17.51 16.96 -26.76
CA HIS A 41 -18.59 16.49 -27.64
C HIS A 41 -18.33 15.07 -28.18
N PRO A 42 -19.39 14.31 -28.54
CA PRO A 42 -19.32 12.85 -28.66
C PRO A 42 -18.91 12.30 -30.05
N GLU A 43 -18.10 13.00 -30.85
CA GLU A 43 -17.81 12.55 -32.24
C GLU A 43 -16.31 12.33 -32.59
N ASP A 44 -15.36 12.54 -31.67
CA ASP A 44 -13.91 12.33 -31.90
C ASP A 44 -13.28 11.32 -30.91
N ALA A 45 -13.78 10.09 -30.86
CA ALA A 45 -13.06 8.98 -30.20
C ALA A 45 -11.83 8.59 -31.05
N SER A 46 -10.77 9.39 -30.99
CA SER A 46 -9.54 9.25 -31.79
C SER A 46 -8.73 8.01 -31.38
N GLU A 47 -7.78 7.57 -32.22
CA GLU A 47 -6.84 6.45 -31.93
C GLU A 47 -6.16 6.51 -30.54
N SER A 48 -6.09 7.71 -29.94
CA SER A 48 -5.69 7.93 -28.55
C SER A 48 -6.51 7.11 -27.54
N ASP A 49 -7.83 7.05 -27.72
CA ASP A 49 -8.75 6.41 -26.77
C ASP A 49 -8.66 4.89 -26.83
N SER A 50 -8.43 4.33 -28.03
CA SER A 50 -8.22 2.89 -28.21
C SER A 50 -6.89 2.43 -27.60
N VAL A 51 -5.82 3.22 -27.75
CA VAL A 51 -4.52 2.96 -27.11
C VAL A 51 -4.61 3.08 -25.59
N ALA A 52 -5.34 4.07 -25.07
CA ALA A 52 -5.57 4.24 -23.64
C ALA A 52 -6.35 3.05 -23.05
N GLN A 53 -7.40 2.60 -23.72
CA GLN A 53 -8.18 1.42 -23.30
C GLN A 53 -7.35 0.14 -23.32
N ILE A 54 -6.52 -0.06 -24.34
CA ILE A 54 -5.58 -1.19 -24.42
C ILE A 54 -4.61 -1.16 -23.24
N ARG A 55 -4.05 0.00 -22.91
CA ARG A 55 -3.09 0.13 -21.80
C ARG A 55 -3.74 -0.13 -20.44
N VAL A 56 -4.92 0.42 -20.19
CA VAL A 56 -5.68 0.19 -18.95
C VAL A 56 -6.08 -1.28 -18.81
N GLY A 57 -6.60 -1.88 -19.89
CA GLY A 57 -6.96 -3.30 -19.92
C GLY A 57 -5.76 -4.21 -19.69
N ALA A 58 -4.64 -3.95 -20.36
CA ALA A 58 -3.39 -4.67 -20.18
C ALA A 58 -2.87 -4.59 -18.72
N GLY A 59 -2.97 -3.43 -18.08
CA GLY A 59 -2.58 -3.23 -16.68
C GLY A 59 -3.40 -4.07 -15.69
N TRP A 60 -4.72 -4.13 -15.87
CA TRP A 60 -5.57 -5.00 -15.05
C TRP A 60 -5.31 -6.47 -15.32
N HIS A 61 -5.27 -6.89 -16.59
CA HIS A 61 -5.08 -8.29 -16.95
C HIS A 61 -3.69 -8.83 -16.58
N ALA A 62 -2.65 -7.99 -16.62
CA ALA A 62 -1.32 -8.35 -16.13
C ALA A 62 -1.36 -8.79 -14.64
N ARG A 63 -2.08 -8.04 -13.79
CA ARG A 63 -2.26 -8.39 -12.38
C ARG A 63 -3.07 -9.67 -12.19
N CYS A 64 -4.14 -9.85 -12.96
CA CYS A 64 -4.91 -11.11 -12.93
C CYS A 64 -4.05 -12.32 -13.32
N HIS A 65 -3.19 -12.18 -14.32
CA HIS A 65 -2.27 -13.24 -14.74
C HIS A 65 -1.26 -13.56 -13.64
N LEU A 66 -0.60 -12.53 -13.09
CA LEU A 66 0.46 -12.72 -12.10
C LEU A 66 -0.05 -13.21 -10.75
N TYR A 67 -1.19 -12.71 -10.28
CA TYR A 67 -1.59 -12.83 -8.87
C TYR A 67 -2.94 -13.55 -8.67
N ARG A 68 -3.72 -13.75 -9.73
CA ARG A 68 -5.02 -14.44 -9.67
C ARG A 68 -5.07 -15.72 -10.51
N GLY A 69 -3.94 -16.15 -11.07
CA GLY A 69 -3.79 -17.40 -11.79
C GLY A 69 -4.45 -17.43 -13.17
N TRP A 70 -4.75 -16.27 -13.77
CA TRP A 70 -5.25 -16.25 -15.15
C TRP A 70 -4.15 -16.70 -16.11
N THR A 71 -4.51 -17.42 -17.16
CA THR A 71 -3.59 -17.65 -18.29
C THR A 71 -3.54 -16.43 -19.20
N ARG A 72 -2.53 -16.38 -20.07
CA ARG A 72 -2.41 -15.31 -21.07
C ARG A 72 -3.57 -15.33 -22.05
N GLU A 73 -4.04 -16.51 -22.41
CA GLU A 73 -5.19 -16.73 -23.29
C GLU A 73 -6.46 -16.16 -22.68
N GLN A 74 -6.69 -16.38 -21.37
CA GLN A 74 -7.84 -15.80 -20.66
C GLN A 74 -7.81 -14.27 -20.66
N ALA A 75 -6.64 -13.66 -20.51
CA ALA A 75 -6.50 -12.20 -20.63
C ALA A 75 -6.82 -11.70 -22.05
N ILE A 76 -6.43 -12.43 -23.08
CA ILE A 76 -6.72 -12.10 -24.48
C ILE A 76 -8.23 -12.27 -24.77
N GLU A 77 -8.82 -13.40 -24.39
CA GLU A 77 -10.26 -13.66 -24.54
C GLU A 77 -11.09 -12.58 -23.83
N ARG A 78 -10.66 -12.17 -22.63
CA ARG A 78 -11.34 -11.09 -21.92
C ARG A 78 -11.27 -9.77 -22.68
N MET A 79 -10.10 -9.41 -23.20
CA MET A 79 -9.96 -8.20 -24.03
C MET A 79 -10.81 -8.29 -25.31
N GLN A 80 -10.86 -9.45 -25.96
CA GLN A 80 -11.67 -9.66 -27.18
C GLN A 80 -13.16 -9.46 -26.89
N SER A 81 -13.62 -9.90 -25.72
CA SER A 81 -15.02 -9.73 -25.31
C SER A 81 -15.42 -8.27 -25.04
N VAL A 82 -14.48 -7.44 -24.59
CA VAL A 82 -14.74 -6.03 -24.21
C VAL A 82 -14.47 -5.07 -25.37
N ALA A 83 -13.51 -5.39 -26.23
CA ALA A 83 -13.15 -4.57 -27.40
C ALA A 83 -12.95 -5.45 -28.65
N PRO A 84 -14.03 -5.93 -29.29
CA PRO A 84 -13.92 -6.72 -30.51
C PRO A 84 -13.10 -6.00 -31.59
N GLY A 85 -12.14 -6.70 -32.21
CA GLY A 85 -11.29 -6.13 -33.26
C GLY A 85 -10.09 -5.32 -32.77
N PHE A 86 -9.74 -5.35 -31.47
CA PHE A 86 -8.53 -4.69 -30.99
C PHE A 86 -7.26 -5.24 -31.69
N PRO A 87 -6.22 -4.41 -31.85
CA PRO A 87 -4.95 -4.84 -32.42
C PRO A 87 -4.22 -5.82 -31.49
N LEU A 88 -4.38 -7.12 -31.76
CA LEU A 88 -3.88 -8.21 -30.89
C LEU A 88 -2.41 -8.06 -30.55
N GLU A 89 -1.54 -7.88 -31.54
CA GLU A 89 -0.10 -7.75 -31.33
C GLU A 89 0.27 -6.54 -30.46
N ALA A 90 -0.46 -5.42 -30.59
CA ALA A 90 -0.21 -4.23 -29.79
C ALA A 90 -0.60 -4.45 -28.32
N TYR A 91 -1.76 -5.08 -28.09
CA TYR A 91 -2.19 -5.47 -26.76
C TYR A 91 -1.25 -6.49 -26.11
N GLU A 92 -0.78 -7.48 -26.86
CA GLU A 92 0.16 -8.48 -26.33
C GLU A 92 1.50 -7.87 -25.89
N ARG A 93 1.99 -6.85 -26.61
CA ARG A 93 3.17 -6.07 -26.19
C ARG A 93 2.89 -5.27 -24.93
N GLU A 94 1.75 -4.58 -24.86
CA GLU A 94 1.36 -3.83 -23.67
C GLU A 94 1.11 -4.74 -22.46
N LEU A 95 0.56 -5.93 -22.65
CA LEU A 95 0.36 -6.93 -21.59
C LEU A 95 1.70 -7.38 -21.01
N SER A 96 2.68 -7.72 -21.86
CA SER A 96 4.02 -8.09 -21.38
C SER A 96 4.70 -6.92 -20.64
N ARG A 97 4.63 -5.70 -21.19
CA ARG A 97 5.16 -4.50 -20.53
C ARG A 97 4.49 -4.24 -19.17
N ALA A 98 3.17 -4.39 -19.11
CA ALA A 98 2.40 -4.21 -17.89
C ALA A 98 2.75 -5.27 -16.82
N MET A 99 3.02 -6.52 -17.23
CA MET A 99 3.49 -7.56 -16.32
C MET A 99 4.86 -7.22 -15.71
N GLU A 100 5.81 -6.76 -16.51
CA GLU A 100 7.13 -6.33 -16.02
C GLU A 100 7.02 -5.16 -15.04
N MET A 101 6.18 -4.16 -15.35
CA MET A 101 5.96 -3.01 -14.48
C MET A 101 5.25 -3.39 -13.17
N ALA A 102 4.24 -4.28 -13.25
CA ALA A 102 3.52 -4.76 -12.07
C ALA A 102 4.46 -5.52 -11.13
N GLU A 103 5.27 -6.42 -11.68
CA GLU A 103 6.21 -7.19 -10.86
C GLU A 103 7.29 -6.30 -10.25
N LYS A 104 7.84 -5.33 -11.00
CA LYS A 104 8.77 -4.35 -10.44
C LYS A 104 8.13 -3.56 -9.29
N SER A 105 6.91 -3.07 -9.49
CA SER A 105 6.19 -2.31 -8.46
C SER A 105 5.96 -3.17 -7.22
N ARG A 106 5.63 -4.45 -7.38
CA ARG A 106 5.49 -5.40 -6.28
C ARG A 106 6.80 -5.58 -5.50
N GLN A 107 7.94 -5.69 -6.18
CA GLN A 107 9.24 -5.80 -5.51
C GLN A 107 9.58 -4.53 -4.72
N ASP A 108 9.32 -3.36 -5.29
CA ASP A 108 9.54 -2.08 -4.62
C ASP A 108 8.63 -1.95 -3.36
N ASP A 109 7.38 -2.40 -3.46
CA ASP A 109 6.45 -2.41 -2.32
C ASP A 109 6.82 -3.46 -1.26
N LEU A 110 7.32 -4.64 -1.65
CA LEU A 110 7.86 -5.64 -0.72
C LEU A 110 9.06 -5.08 0.06
N LEU A 111 9.99 -4.42 -0.62
CA LEU A 111 11.15 -3.80 0.00
C LEU A 111 10.72 -2.70 0.98
N ARG A 112 9.83 -1.81 0.55
CA ARG A 112 9.28 -0.76 1.42
C ARG A 112 8.59 -1.34 2.65
N ARG A 113 7.73 -2.34 2.46
CA ARG A 113 7.03 -3.03 3.54
C ARG A 113 8.03 -3.64 4.54
N GLN A 114 9.08 -4.30 4.05
CA GLN A 114 10.09 -4.87 4.95
C GLN A 114 10.79 -3.79 5.78
N LEU A 115 11.16 -2.67 5.17
CA LEU A 115 11.75 -1.54 5.90
C LEU A 115 10.80 -0.99 6.96
N GLU A 116 9.52 -0.80 6.62
CA GLU A 116 8.50 -0.32 7.56
C GLU A 116 8.29 -1.29 8.74
N ILE A 117 8.31 -2.60 8.48
CA ILE A 117 8.25 -3.64 9.53
C ILE A 117 9.48 -3.57 10.44
N GLU A 118 10.68 -3.47 9.89
CA GLU A 118 11.91 -3.40 10.68
C GLU A 118 12.00 -2.11 11.52
N GLU A 119 11.47 -0.98 11.03
CA GLU A 119 11.34 0.22 11.86
C GLU A 119 10.29 0.04 12.97
N ALA A 120 9.15 -0.59 12.68
CA ALA A 120 8.12 -0.85 13.69
C ALA A 120 8.65 -1.72 14.84
N LYS A 121 9.50 -2.70 14.55
CA LYS A 121 10.14 -3.57 15.56
C LYS A 121 11.04 -2.83 16.56
N LYS A 122 11.45 -1.60 16.27
CA LYS A 122 12.27 -0.77 17.17
C LYS A 122 11.44 0.03 18.18
N LEU A 123 10.12 0.03 18.04
CA LEU A 123 9.20 0.76 18.90
C LEU A 123 8.78 -0.10 20.10
N ASP A 124 8.14 0.52 21.10
CA ASP A 124 7.42 -0.24 22.13
C ASP A 124 6.23 -1.00 21.53
N VAL A 125 5.73 -2.01 22.24
CA VAL A 125 4.72 -2.94 21.72
C VAL A 125 3.45 -2.24 21.22
N LEU A 126 3.00 -1.18 21.90
CA LEU A 126 1.79 -0.48 21.49
C LEU A 126 2.02 0.24 20.17
N ASN A 127 3.08 1.03 20.07
CA ASN A 127 3.37 1.80 18.87
C ASN A 127 3.80 0.90 17.70
N ALA A 128 4.46 -0.24 17.95
CA ALA A 128 4.79 -1.24 16.95
C ALA A 128 3.53 -1.89 16.34
N VAL A 129 2.62 -2.37 17.21
CA VAL A 129 1.33 -2.94 16.77
C VAL A 129 0.52 -1.91 16.00
N PHE A 130 0.51 -0.65 16.45
CA PHE A 130 -0.18 0.44 15.78
C PHE A 130 0.27 0.61 14.33
N VAL A 131 1.58 0.73 14.12
CA VAL A 131 2.16 0.89 12.78
C VAL A 131 1.81 -0.30 11.90
N LEU A 132 2.03 -1.53 12.38
CA LEU A 132 1.74 -2.73 11.58
C LEU A 132 0.23 -2.88 11.28
N TYR A 133 -0.64 -2.45 12.18
CA TYR A 133 -2.09 -2.43 11.94
C TYR A 133 -2.44 -1.46 10.82
N LEU A 134 -1.93 -0.22 10.87
CA LEU A 134 -2.15 0.75 9.79
C LEU A 134 -1.54 0.27 8.46
N LEU A 135 -0.37 -0.36 8.47
CA LEU A 135 0.19 -0.98 7.26
C LEU A 135 -0.74 -2.06 6.71
N ASN A 136 -1.40 -2.87 7.55
CA ASN A 136 -2.40 -3.83 7.10
C ASN A 136 -3.64 -3.18 6.47
N THR A 137 -4.03 -2.00 6.93
CA THR A 137 -5.10 -1.24 6.25
C THR A 137 -4.64 -0.71 4.89
N ARG A 138 -3.39 -0.25 4.78
CA ARG A 138 -2.77 0.19 3.51
C ARG A 138 -2.62 -0.95 2.51
N TYR A 139 -2.07 -2.08 2.95
CA TYR A 139 -1.78 -3.27 2.13
C TYR A 139 -2.95 -4.27 2.10
N GLY A 140 -4.16 -3.87 2.51
CA GLY A 140 -5.33 -4.72 2.57
C GLY A 140 -5.90 -5.07 1.19
N SER A 141 -7.13 -4.64 0.91
CA SER A 141 -7.94 -5.16 -0.20
C SER A 141 -7.26 -5.13 -1.57
N HIS A 142 -6.64 -4.01 -1.96
CA HIS A 142 -6.03 -3.86 -3.28
C HIS A 142 -4.68 -4.58 -3.43
N TYR A 143 -3.93 -4.76 -2.34
CA TYR A 143 -2.59 -5.34 -2.37
C TYR A 143 -2.56 -6.84 -2.04
N VAL A 144 -3.61 -7.36 -1.38
CA VAL A 144 -3.89 -8.80 -1.32
C VAL A 144 -4.05 -9.36 -2.73
N GLU A 145 -4.78 -8.63 -3.58
CA GLU A 145 -4.96 -9.00 -4.99
C GLU A 145 -3.67 -8.89 -5.83
N ASP A 146 -2.67 -8.17 -5.33
CA ASP A 146 -1.32 -8.02 -5.92
C ASP A 146 -0.28 -8.95 -5.26
N GLY A 147 -0.73 -9.93 -4.46
CA GLY A 147 0.11 -10.99 -3.91
C GLY A 147 0.97 -10.59 -2.70
N LEU A 148 0.74 -9.42 -2.09
CA LEU A 148 1.45 -8.98 -0.88
C LEU A 148 0.83 -9.55 0.39
N GLY A 149 -0.50 -9.65 0.45
CA GLY A 149 -1.22 -10.19 1.61
C GLY A 149 -1.05 -9.37 2.90
N TYR A 150 -1.75 -9.77 3.96
CA TYR A 150 -1.64 -9.14 5.27
C TYR A 150 -0.29 -9.46 5.96
N ILE A 151 0.18 -8.53 6.78
CA ILE A 151 1.26 -8.71 7.75
C ILE A 151 0.70 -9.49 8.95
N ASP A 152 1.30 -10.63 9.24
CA ASP A 152 1.05 -11.35 10.49
C ASP A 152 1.79 -10.66 11.63
N ILE A 153 1.09 -9.78 12.34
CA ILE A 153 1.63 -9.01 13.48
C ILE A 153 2.17 -9.95 14.57
N GLN A 154 1.52 -11.10 14.78
CA GLN A 154 1.95 -12.08 15.78
C GLN A 154 3.30 -12.68 15.39
N HIS A 155 3.45 -13.03 14.11
CA HIS A 155 4.71 -13.54 13.57
C HIS A 155 5.83 -12.50 13.65
N GLU A 156 5.57 -11.27 13.21
CA GLU A 156 6.61 -10.24 13.14
C GLU A 156 7.09 -9.78 14.52
N LEU A 157 6.20 -9.67 15.49
CA LEU A 157 6.52 -9.12 16.81
C LEU A 157 6.74 -10.18 17.90
N GLY A 158 6.35 -11.44 17.65
CA GLY A 158 6.35 -12.50 18.66
C GLY A 158 7.73 -12.94 19.16
N SER A 159 8.80 -12.55 18.49
CA SER A 159 10.17 -12.76 18.96
C SER A 159 10.61 -11.75 20.03
N THR A 160 9.96 -10.59 20.08
CA THR A 160 10.30 -9.47 20.97
C THR A 160 9.28 -9.30 22.09
N PHE A 161 8.00 -9.50 21.79
CA PHE A 161 6.90 -9.30 22.73
C PHE A 161 6.08 -10.58 22.91
N SER A 162 5.50 -10.75 24.10
CA SER A 162 4.61 -11.88 24.36
C SER A 162 3.29 -11.74 23.59
N SER A 163 2.62 -12.87 23.33
CA SER A 163 1.31 -12.87 22.68
C SER A 163 0.28 -12.02 23.43
N GLN A 164 0.34 -12.02 24.76
CA GLN A 164 -0.59 -11.24 25.58
C GLN A 164 -0.36 -9.73 25.43
N GLU A 165 0.90 -9.28 25.36
CA GLU A 165 1.23 -7.87 25.12
C GLU A 165 0.77 -7.43 23.73
N ILE A 166 0.99 -8.27 22.71
CA ILE A 166 0.56 -8.00 21.34
C ILE A 166 -0.97 -7.88 21.26
N GLU A 167 -1.73 -8.82 21.83
CA GLU A 167 -3.19 -8.77 21.83
C GLU A 167 -3.75 -7.58 22.61
N THR A 168 -3.14 -7.24 23.76
CA THR A 168 -3.51 -6.05 24.52
C THR A 168 -3.29 -4.78 23.70
N ALA A 169 -2.13 -4.68 23.02
CA ALA A 169 -1.82 -3.56 22.13
C ALA A 169 -2.75 -3.48 20.91
N LYS A 170 -3.17 -4.62 20.35
CA LYS A 170 -4.17 -4.66 19.26
C LYS A 170 -5.50 -4.08 19.71
N HIS A 171 -6.01 -4.48 20.87
CA HIS A 171 -7.26 -3.92 21.41
C HIS A 171 -7.16 -2.41 21.63
N LYS A 172 -6.06 -1.93 22.25
CA LYS A 172 -5.83 -0.50 22.42
C LYS A 172 -5.77 0.26 21.08
N THR A 173 -5.12 -0.33 20.08
CA THR A 173 -5.03 0.27 18.74
C THR A 173 -6.41 0.40 18.10
N GLN A 174 -7.27 -0.62 18.23
CA GLN A 174 -8.65 -0.58 17.78
C GLN A 174 -9.45 0.51 18.49
N ASP A 175 -9.31 0.64 19.81
CA ASP A 175 -9.98 1.70 20.58
C ASP A 175 -9.59 3.11 20.08
N VAL A 176 -8.31 3.33 19.76
CA VAL A 176 -7.83 4.61 19.21
C VAL A 176 -8.43 4.87 17.82
N ILE A 177 -8.45 3.87 16.95
CA ILE A 177 -9.00 3.99 15.59
C ILE A 177 -10.52 4.25 15.63
N GLU A 178 -11.25 3.53 16.47
CA GLU A 178 -12.70 3.73 16.64
C GLU A 178 -12.99 5.13 17.19
N TYR A 179 -12.24 5.57 18.20
CA TYR A 179 -12.40 6.90 18.75
C TYR A 179 -12.09 7.99 17.71
N ALA A 180 -10.99 7.87 16.97
CA ALA A 180 -10.63 8.81 15.91
C ALA A 180 -11.69 8.87 14.80
N SER A 181 -12.21 7.70 14.38
CA SER A 181 -13.28 7.61 13.37
C SER A 181 -14.55 8.33 13.80
N ASN A 182 -14.96 8.15 15.06
CA ASN A 182 -16.08 8.86 15.65
C ASN A 182 -15.82 10.38 15.78
N LEU A 183 -14.59 10.76 16.08
CA LEU A 183 -14.20 12.16 16.25
C LEU A 183 -14.25 12.91 14.92
N VAL A 184 -13.66 12.33 13.87
CA VAL A 184 -13.67 12.88 12.50
C VAL A 184 -15.08 12.92 11.90
N TRP A 185 -15.90 11.89 12.15
CA TRP A 185 -17.29 11.89 11.71
C TRP A 185 -18.10 13.06 12.27
N ARG A 186 -17.84 13.44 13.54
CA ARG A 186 -18.57 14.50 14.24
C ARG A 186 -18.15 15.91 13.82
N SER A 187 -16.92 16.07 13.34
CA SER A 187 -16.38 17.36 12.93
C SER A 187 -15.25 17.10 11.95
N TRP A 188 -15.32 17.68 10.76
CA TRP A 188 -14.26 17.55 9.77
C TRP A 188 -13.10 18.54 10.01
N ASP A 189 -13.30 19.61 10.78
CA ASP A 189 -12.35 20.73 10.92
C ASP A 189 -11.83 20.93 12.38
N GLY A 190 -11.93 19.91 13.24
CA GLY A 190 -11.61 20.05 14.68
C GLY A 190 -10.13 19.76 15.03
N PRO A 191 -9.65 20.17 16.22
CA PRO A 191 -8.29 19.84 16.69
C PRO A 191 -8.19 18.38 17.14
N HIS A 192 -8.36 17.44 16.20
CA HIS A 192 -8.49 16.01 16.47
C HIS A 192 -7.27 15.40 17.18
N LEU A 193 -6.08 15.95 16.94
CA LEU A 193 -4.84 15.46 17.53
C LEU A 193 -4.76 15.74 19.03
N GLU A 194 -5.25 16.89 19.50
CA GLU A 194 -5.21 17.25 20.92
C GLU A 194 -6.16 16.36 21.73
N ASP A 195 -7.37 16.12 21.21
CA ASP A 195 -8.36 15.23 21.83
C ASP A 195 -7.85 13.78 21.89
N LEU A 196 -7.21 13.29 20.82
CA LEU A 196 -6.59 11.98 20.80
C LEU A 196 -5.43 11.89 21.78
N ARG A 197 -4.57 12.92 21.85
CA ARG A 197 -3.45 12.96 22.79
C ARG A 197 -3.92 12.96 24.25
N ALA A 198 -5.00 13.68 24.54
CA ALA A 198 -5.60 13.71 25.87
C ALA A 198 -6.21 12.34 26.26
N LYS A 199 -6.78 11.63 25.28
CA LYS A 199 -7.45 10.34 25.51
C LYS A 199 -6.49 9.14 25.54
N PHE A 200 -5.44 9.17 24.72
CA PHE A 200 -4.48 8.08 24.51
C PHE A 200 -3.04 8.58 24.63
N PRO A 201 -2.61 9.05 25.82
CA PRO A 201 -1.30 9.66 26.02
C PRO A 201 -0.13 8.68 25.82
N GLU A 202 -0.38 7.37 25.83
CA GLU A 202 0.63 6.34 25.56
C GLU A 202 0.98 6.16 24.07
N CYS A 203 0.14 6.68 23.17
CA CYS A 203 0.40 6.66 21.73
C CYS A 203 1.25 7.88 21.34
N ASN A 204 2.24 7.67 20.48
CA ASN A 204 3.01 8.79 19.96
C ASN A 204 2.19 9.64 18.98
N ASP A 205 2.53 10.93 18.87
CA ASP A 205 1.83 11.89 18.02
C ASP A 205 1.76 11.49 16.54
N ASN A 206 2.75 10.73 16.06
CA ASN A 206 2.79 10.27 14.68
C ASN A 206 1.70 9.22 14.40
N ASN A 207 1.54 8.25 15.31
CA ASN A 207 0.49 7.24 15.25
C ASN A 207 -0.89 7.89 15.38
N LEU A 208 -1.06 8.85 16.30
CA LEU A 208 -2.32 9.59 16.44
C LEU A 208 -2.65 10.39 15.17
N SER A 209 -1.66 11.09 14.59
CA SER A 209 -1.83 11.82 13.33
C SER A 209 -2.20 10.90 12.16
N ALA A 210 -1.54 9.75 12.05
CA ALA A 210 -1.86 8.75 11.02
C ALA A 210 -3.26 8.15 11.23
N THR A 211 -3.71 8.01 12.47
CA THR A 211 -5.07 7.54 12.75
C THR A 211 -6.13 8.52 12.25
N ILE A 212 -5.89 9.82 12.41
CA ILE A 212 -6.80 10.86 11.92
C ILE A 212 -6.94 10.77 10.40
N GLY A 213 -5.83 10.70 9.67
CA GLY A 213 -5.88 10.57 8.20
C GLY A 213 -6.55 9.28 7.74
N HIS A 214 -6.34 8.16 8.45
CA HIS A 214 -7.05 6.90 8.21
C HIS A 214 -8.56 7.04 8.46
N ALA A 215 -8.96 7.71 9.55
CA ALA A 215 -10.35 7.97 9.89
C ALA A 215 -11.05 8.87 8.84
N TYR A 216 -10.37 9.87 8.28
CA TYR A 216 -10.92 10.64 7.15
C TYR A 216 -11.13 9.78 5.92
N TRP A 217 -10.18 8.88 5.60
CA TRP A 217 -10.31 7.97 4.47
C TRP A 217 -11.50 7.00 4.62
N LEU A 218 -11.72 6.45 5.82
CA LEU A 218 -12.85 5.56 6.09
C LEU A 218 -14.23 6.26 6.02
N ASN A 219 -14.29 7.57 6.29
CA ASN A 219 -15.53 8.35 6.33
C ASN A 219 -15.86 9.07 5.00
N ARG A 220 -15.07 8.86 3.94
CA ARG A 220 -15.27 9.47 2.62
C ARG A 220 -16.04 8.53 1.69
#